data_AF-A0A7T0H1U8-F1
#
_entry.id   AF-A0A7T0H1U8-F1
#
_cell.length_a   1.000
_cell.length_b   1.000
_cell.length_c   1.000
_cell.angle_alpha   90.00
_cell.angle_beta   90.00
_cell.angle_gamma   90.00
#
_symmetry.space_group_name_H-M   'P 1'
#
loop_
_entity.id
_entity.type
_entity.pdbx_description
1 polymer ?
#
loop_
_entity_poly.entity_id
_entity_poly.type
_entity_poly.pdbx_seq_one_letter_code
_entity_poly.pdbx_strand_id
1 'polypeptide(L)'
;MANNEIIILILTGIVVFGVITIYILMLIGNKNFYVICDLYKKEFGKLPFNTELFYKSSPFFITGYNIKTNFITTPMIFNKKSLDSSNSCDVDFIKSLPKKLTRIYVITFYLSIPIGILFIVLVIMAYFNK
;
A
#
# COMPACT_ATOMS: atom_id res chain seq x y z
N MET A 1 -7.49 36.87 -1.48
CA MET A 1 -8.13 35.86 -2.34
C MET A 1 -7.13 35.22 -3.30
N ALA A 2 -6.49 35.96 -4.21
CA ALA A 2 -5.56 35.39 -5.21
C ALA A 2 -4.45 34.48 -4.64
N ASN A 3 -3.81 34.83 -3.51
CA ASN A 3 -2.77 33.98 -2.92
C ASN A 3 -3.29 32.63 -2.41
N ASN A 4 -4.50 32.58 -1.84
CA ASN A 4 -5.08 31.33 -1.33
C ASN A 4 -5.45 30.40 -2.47
N GLU A 5 -5.99 30.94 -3.56
CA GLU A 5 -6.34 30.17 -4.77
C GLU A 5 -5.08 29.56 -5.42
N ILE A 6 -3.99 30.31 -5.50
CA ILE A 6 -2.71 29.80 -6.01
C ILE A 6 -2.16 28.69 -5.10
N ILE A 7 -2.22 28.85 -3.78
CA ILE A 7 -1.79 27.82 -2.83
C ILE A 7 -2.63 26.54 -2.99
N ILE A 8 -3.96 26.67 -3.09
CA ILE A 8 -4.87 25.55 -3.30
C ILE A 8 -4.56 24.83 -4.62
N LEU A 9 -4.27 25.58 -5.69
CA LEU A 9 -3.92 25.01 -6.99
C LEU A 9 -2.62 24.20 -6.92
N ILE A 10 -1.57 24.76 -6.31
CA ILE A 10 -0.28 24.07 -6.12
C ILE A 10 -0.47 22.79 -5.28
N LEU A 11 -1.19 22.91 -4.16
CA LEU A 11 -1.43 21.80 -3.26
C LEU A 11 -2.24 20.69 -3.95
N THR A 12 -3.23 21.06 -4.76
CA THR A 12 -4.00 20.12 -5.60
C THR A 12 -3.07 19.39 -6.57
N GLY A 13 -2.18 20.11 -7.26
CA GLY A 13 -1.20 19.50 -8.17
C GLY A 13 -0.30 18.48 -7.48
N ILE A 14 0.21 18.81 -6.28
CA ILE A 14 1.06 17.91 -5.48
C ILE A 14 0.28 16.64 -5.08
N VAL A 15 -0.96 16.79 -4.59
CA VAL A 15 -1.78 15.65 -4.18
C VAL A 15 -2.09 14.74 -5.37
N VAL A 16 -2.52 15.31 -6.50
CA VAL A 16 -2.82 14.53 -7.72
C VAL A 16 -1.59 13.77 -8.20
N PHE A 17 -0.43 14.43 -8.28
CA PHE A 17 0.82 13.78 -8.67
C PHE A 17 1.22 12.66 -7.69
N GLY A 18 1.05 12.90 -6.38
CA GLY A 18 1.29 11.90 -5.34
C GLY A 18 0.39 10.67 -5.48
N VAL A 19 -0.91 10.88 -5.72
CA VAL A 19 -1.88 9.79 -5.94
C VAL A 19 -1.52 8.98 -7.18
N ILE A 20 -1.19 9.62 -8.29
CA ILE A 20 -0.75 8.93 -9.52
C ILE A 20 0.50 8.08 -9.24
N THR A 21 1.48 8.64 -8.51
CA THR A 21 2.70 7.92 -8.15
C THR A 21 2.41 6.69 -7.30
N ILE A 22 1.57 6.82 -6.26
CA ILE A 22 1.12 5.69 -5.42
C ILE A 22 0.44 4.62 -6.28
N TYR A 23 -0.38 5.03 -7.25
CA TYR A 23 -1.06 4.11 -8.16
C TYR A 23 -0.08 3.28 -8.99
N ILE A 24 0.94 3.93 -9.56
CA ILE A 24 1.99 3.24 -10.32
C ILE A 24 2.71 2.22 -9.43
N LEU A 25 3.03 2.61 -8.18
CA LEU A 25 3.66 1.69 -7.22
C LEU A 25 2.76 0.51 -6.87
N MET A 26 1.44 0.71 -6.74
CA MET A 26 0.48 -0.38 -6.51
C MET A 26 0.43 -1.35 -7.70
N LEU A 27 0.53 -0.87 -8.95
CA LEU A 27 0.57 -1.73 -10.12
C LEU A 27 1.83 -2.60 -10.17
N ILE A 28 2.99 -2.03 -9.82
CA ILE A 28 4.24 -2.79 -9.73
C ILE A 28 4.19 -3.76 -8.54
N GLY A 29 3.68 -3.30 -7.39
CA GLY A 29 3.45 -4.12 -6.20
C GLY A 29 2.56 -5.32 -6.51
N ASN A 30 1.51 -5.13 -7.31
CA ASN A 30 0.63 -6.20 -7.75
C ASN A 30 1.35 -7.30 -8.54
N LYS A 31 2.34 -6.95 -9.38
CA LYS A 31 3.15 -7.95 -10.07
C LYS A 31 4.02 -8.73 -9.08
N ASN A 32 4.65 -8.03 -8.13
CA ASN A 32 5.46 -8.66 -7.09
C ASN A 32 4.62 -9.55 -6.16
N PHE A 33 3.36 -9.17 -5.89
CA PHE A 33 2.43 -9.93 -5.05
C PHE A 33 2.28 -11.38 -5.50
N TYR A 34 2.08 -11.60 -6.80
CA TYR A 34 1.92 -12.95 -7.33
C TYR A 34 3.19 -13.78 -7.17
N VAL A 35 4.36 -13.20 -7.42
CA VAL A 35 5.66 -13.86 -7.19
C VAL A 35 5.84 -14.23 -5.72
N ILE A 36 5.50 -13.34 -4.80
CA ILE A 36 5.57 -13.59 -3.35
C ILE A 36 4.61 -14.71 -2.95
N CYS A 37 3.39 -14.73 -3.51
CA CYS A 37 2.42 -15.79 -3.24
C CYS A 37 2.91 -17.16 -3.72
N ASP A 38 3.58 -17.23 -4.88
CA ASP A 38 4.11 -18.48 -5.39
C ASP A 38 5.26 -19.01 -4.51
N LEU A 39 6.15 -18.12 -4.06
CA LEU A 39 7.19 -18.46 -3.09
C LEU A 39 6.59 -18.92 -1.76
N TYR A 40 5.55 -18.24 -1.28
CA TYR A 40 4.88 -18.59 -0.02
C TYR A 40 4.21 -19.96 -0.10
N LYS A 41 3.50 -20.25 -1.20
CA LYS A 41 2.89 -21.56 -1.44
C LYS A 41 3.94 -22.66 -1.54
N LYS A 42 5.10 -22.38 -2.12
CA LYS A 42 6.21 -23.36 -2.20
C LYS A 42 6.75 -23.73 -0.82
N GLU A 43 6.80 -22.75 0.09
CA GLU A 43 7.32 -22.95 1.45
C GLU A 43 6.28 -23.57 2.40
N PHE A 44 5.04 -23.07 2.38
CA PHE A 44 4.01 -23.40 3.38
C PHE A 44 2.78 -24.14 2.82
N GLY A 45 2.73 -24.41 1.52
CA GLY A 45 1.66 -25.16 0.85
C GLY A 45 0.36 -24.37 0.61
N LYS A 46 -0.03 -23.46 1.50
CA LYS A 46 -1.28 -22.69 1.40
C LYS A 46 -1.04 -21.20 1.66
N LEU A 47 -1.85 -20.33 1.07
CA LEU A 47 -1.84 -18.88 1.36
C LEU A 47 -2.64 -18.56 2.63
N PRO A 48 -2.38 -17.41 3.28
CA PRO A 48 -3.25 -16.86 4.32
C PRO A 48 -4.68 -16.66 3.79
N PHE A 49 -5.68 -16.83 4.66
CA PHE A 49 -7.10 -16.84 4.25
C PHE A 49 -7.50 -15.56 3.49
N ASN A 50 -7.17 -14.39 4.04
CA ASN A 50 -7.49 -13.11 3.43
C ASN A 50 -6.74 -12.88 2.11
N THR A 51 -5.51 -13.38 2.00
CA THR A 51 -4.74 -13.36 0.75
C THR A 51 -5.39 -14.21 -0.33
N GLU A 52 -5.89 -15.39 0.05
CA GLU A 52 -6.56 -16.32 -0.85
C GLU A 52 -7.91 -15.76 -1.32
N LEU A 53 -8.73 -15.24 -0.39
CA LEU A 53 -10.04 -14.65 -0.67
C LEU A 53 -9.95 -13.47 -1.64
N PHE A 54 -8.95 -12.61 -1.46
CA PHE A 54 -8.77 -11.40 -2.28
C PHE A 54 -7.68 -11.56 -3.35
N TYR A 55 -7.22 -12.78 -3.66
CA TYR A 55 -6.09 -13.04 -4.56
C TYR A 55 -6.20 -12.37 -5.94
N LYS A 56 -7.42 -12.40 -6.51
CA LYS A 56 -7.74 -11.81 -7.82
C LYS A 56 -8.13 -10.33 -7.74
N SER A 57 -8.11 -9.72 -6.55
CA SER A 57 -8.53 -8.32 -6.39
C SER A 57 -7.60 -7.40 -7.16
N SER A 58 -8.20 -6.51 -7.92
CA SER A 58 -7.50 -5.49 -8.68
C SER A 58 -6.85 -4.47 -7.74
N PRO A 59 -5.68 -3.91 -8.09
CA PRO A 59 -5.12 -2.73 -7.42
C PRO A 59 -6.09 -1.54 -7.42
N PHE A 60 -7.01 -1.48 -8.39
CA PHE A 60 -8.05 -0.45 -8.46
C PHE A 60 -9.10 -0.59 -7.35
N PHE A 61 -9.27 -1.78 -6.77
CA PHE A 61 -10.08 -2.00 -5.58
C PHE A 61 -9.20 -1.91 -4.33
N ILE A 62 -8.99 -0.68 -3.86
CA ILE A 62 -8.03 -0.34 -2.78
C ILE A 62 -8.21 -1.23 -1.55
N THR A 63 -9.45 -1.41 -1.09
CA THR A 63 -9.74 -2.23 0.10
C THR A 63 -9.30 -3.67 -0.09
N GLY A 64 -9.69 -4.32 -1.18
CA GLY A 64 -9.28 -5.71 -1.46
C GLY A 64 -7.78 -5.84 -1.73
N TYR A 65 -7.16 -4.83 -2.34
CA TYR A 65 -5.71 -4.79 -2.54
C TYR A 65 -4.96 -4.70 -1.20
N ASN A 66 -5.41 -3.86 -0.28
CA ASN A 66 -4.82 -3.75 1.06
C ASN A 66 -5.01 -5.05 1.85
N ILE A 67 -6.19 -5.66 1.79
CA ILE A 67 -6.46 -6.93 2.47
C ILE A 67 -5.54 -8.04 1.93
N LYS A 68 -5.46 -8.22 0.59
CA LYS A 68 -4.63 -9.30 0.03
C LYS A 68 -3.14 -9.10 0.30
N THR A 69 -2.67 -7.86 0.37
CA THR A 69 -1.25 -7.55 0.60
C THR A 69 -0.89 -7.44 2.08
N ASN A 70 -1.88 -7.54 2.98
CA ASN A 70 -1.70 -7.33 4.41
C ASN A 70 -0.66 -8.26 5.05
N PHE A 71 -0.59 -9.50 4.58
CA PHE A 71 0.39 -10.48 5.04
C PHE A 71 1.84 -10.14 4.65
N ILE A 72 2.04 -9.24 3.68
CA ILE A 72 3.36 -8.73 3.28
C ILE A 72 3.66 -7.43 4.04
N THR A 73 2.69 -6.50 4.06
CA THR A 73 2.88 -5.16 4.64
C THR A 73 3.02 -5.21 6.15
N THR A 74 2.23 -6.04 6.84
CA THR A 74 2.25 -6.11 8.31
C THR A 74 3.61 -6.57 8.86
N PRO A 75 4.22 -7.66 8.35
CA PRO A 75 5.58 -8.03 8.72
C PRO A 75 6.64 -6.97 8.40
N MET A 76 6.52 -6.31 7.25
CA MET A 76 7.52 -5.34 6.80
C MET A 76 7.48 -4.02 7.58
N ILE A 77 6.30 -3.55 7.98
CA ILE A 77 6.11 -2.24 8.62
C ILE A 77 6.07 -2.38 10.14
N PHE A 78 5.31 -3.35 10.64
CA PHE A 78 5.01 -3.48 12.07
C PHE A 78 5.78 -4.62 12.75
N ASN A 79 6.54 -5.41 11.98
CA ASN A 79 7.26 -6.58 12.48
C ASN A 79 6.33 -7.58 13.22
N LYS A 80 5.09 -7.68 12.75
CA LYS A 80 4.04 -8.53 13.32
C LYS A 80 3.53 -9.49 12.25
N LYS A 81 3.05 -10.65 12.69
CA LYS A 81 2.31 -11.55 11.79
C LYS A 81 0.97 -10.91 11.41
N SER A 82 0.46 -11.28 10.23
CA SER A 82 -0.92 -10.93 9.90
C SER A 82 -1.89 -11.65 10.82
N LEU A 83 -3.02 -11.00 11.14
CA LEU A 83 -4.06 -11.55 12.03
C LEU A 83 -4.65 -12.86 11.48
N ASP A 84 -4.65 -13.02 10.15
CA ASP A 84 -5.34 -14.09 9.44
C ASP A 84 -4.41 -15.20 8.95
N SER A 85 -3.16 -15.20 9.40
CA SER A 85 -2.21 -16.28 9.13
C SER A 85 -2.05 -17.19 10.33
N SER A 86 -2.22 -18.48 10.07
CA SER A 86 -1.94 -19.56 11.02
C SER A 86 -0.44 -19.83 11.19
N ASN A 87 0.41 -19.24 10.34
CA ASN A 87 1.84 -19.54 10.31
C ASN A 87 2.63 -18.58 11.22
N SER A 88 3.38 -19.15 12.17
CA SER A 88 4.22 -18.40 13.11
C SER A 88 5.45 -17.76 12.45
N CYS A 89 5.92 -18.33 11.35
CA CYS A 89 7.14 -17.92 10.63
C CYS A 89 6.91 -16.89 9.51
N ASP A 90 5.70 -16.32 9.39
CA ASP A 90 5.36 -15.33 8.36
C ASP A 90 6.32 -14.14 8.33
N VAL A 91 6.70 -13.68 9.53
CA VAL A 91 7.56 -12.51 9.66
C VAL A 91 8.94 -12.79 9.11
N ASP A 92 9.50 -13.95 9.45
CA ASP A 92 10.83 -14.37 9.02
C ASP A 92 10.86 -14.66 7.52
N PHE A 93 9.81 -15.32 7.00
CA PHE A 93 9.67 -15.57 5.58
C PHE A 93 9.62 -14.27 4.77
N ILE A 94 8.72 -13.34 5.11
CA ILE A 94 8.58 -12.10 4.34
C ILE A 94 9.87 -11.27 4.40
N LYS A 95 10.60 -11.31 5.52
CA LYS A 95 11.88 -10.62 5.67
C LYS A 95 13.04 -11.29 4.92
N SER A 96 12.98 -12.61 4.71
CA SER A 96 14.01 -13.34 3.97
C SER A 96 13.89 -13.13 2.44
N LEU A 97 12.73 -12.66 1.97
CA LEU A 97 12.51 -12.39 0.55
C LEU A 97 13.44 -11.31 -0.02
N PRO A 98 13.78 -11.37 -1.32
CA PRO A 98 14.54 -10.33 -1.99
C PRO A 98 13.91 -8.95 -1.81
N LYS A 99 14.72 -7.98 -1.34
CA LYS A 99 14.26 -6.59 -1.08
C LYS A 99 13.59 -5.95 -2.29
N LYS A 100 13.95 -6.33 -3.52
CA LYS A 100 13.31 -5.84 -4.75
C LYS A 100 11.80 -6.14 -4.79
N LEU A 101 11.36 -7.26 -4.21
CA LEU A 101 9.96 -7.67 -4.17
C LEU A 101 9.19 -6.92 -3.06
N THR A 102 9.80 -6.76 -1.88
CA THR A 102 9.13 -6.27 -0.66
C THR A 102 9.26 -4.76 -0.43
N ARG A 103 10.35 -4.13 -0.87
CA ARG A 103 10.63 -2.70 -0.63
C ARG A 103 9.56 -1.78 -1.22
N ILE A 104 8.91 -2.20 -2.31
CA ILE A 104 7.88 -1.38 -2.95
C ILE A 104 6.67 -1.14 -2.03
N TYR A 105 6.28 -2.14 -1.23
CA TYR A 105 5.18 -2.00 -0.29
C TYR A 105 5.51 -1.00 0.82
N VAL A 106 6.74 -1.05 1.32
CA VAL A 106 7.25 -0.11 2.33
C VAL A 106 7.28 1.31 1.79
N ILE A 107 7.82 1.51 0.58
CA ILE A 107 7.85 2.83 -0.07
C ILE A 107 6.43 3.36 -0.29
N THR A 108 5.53 2.51 -0.79
CA THR A 108 4.13 2.90 -1.05
C THR A 108 3.44 3.34 0.25
N PHE A 109 3.63 2.61 1.34
CA PHE A 109 3.05 2.96 2.64
C PHE A 109 3.57 4.30 3.16
N TYR A 110 4.89 4.49 3.24
CA TYR A 110 5.45 5.75 3.73
C TYR A 110 5.19 6.95 2.81
N LEU A 111 5.03 6.73 1.50
CA LEU A 111 4.60 7.78 0.57
C LEU A 111 3.13 8.15 0.76
N SER A 112 2.27 7.20 1.11
CA SER A 112 0.83 7.44 1.28
C SER A 112 0.50 8.35 2.48
N ILE A 113 1.28 8.29 3.56
CA ILE A 113 1.06 9.09 4.77
C ILE A 113 1.11 10.60 4.51
N PRO A 114 2.22 11.19 4.00
CA PRO A 114 2.29 12.62 3.76
C PRO A 114 1.29 13.07 2.69
N ILE A 115 1.04 12.27 1.65
CA ILE A 115 0.02 12.59 0.63
C ILE A 115 -1.38 12.65 1.25
N GLY A 116 -1.71 11.72 2.16
CA GLY A 116 -2.97 11.75 2.90
C GLY A 116 -3.10 13.00 3.79
N ILE A 117 -2.04 13.39 4.48
CA ILE A 117 -2.02 14.63 5.29
C ILE A 117 -2.24 15.87 4.40
N LEU A 118 -1.51 15.97 3.28
CA LEU A 118 -1.66 17.08 2.34
C LEU A 118 -3.07 17.16 1.75
N PHE A 119 -3.72 16.01 1.48
CA PHE A 119 -5.10 15.97 1.05
C PHE A 119 -6.07 16.51 2.12
N ILE A 120 -5.88 16.14 3.39
CA ILE A 120 -6.70 16.68 4.49
C ILE A 120 -6.54 18.20 4.59
N VAL A 121 -5.30 18.70 4.54
CA VAL A 121 -5.02 20.15 4.54
C VAL A 121 -5.69 20.85 3.37
N LEU A 122 -5.64 20.26 2.17
CA LEU A 122 -6.30 20.79 0.97
C LEU A 122 -7.81 20.92 1.17
N VAL A 123 -8.46 19.89 1.71
CA VAL A 123 -9.91 19.90 1.96
C VAL A 123 -10.28 20.99 2.98
N ILE A 124 -9.50 21.12 4.06
CA ILE A 124 -9.70 22.15 5.08
C ILE A 124 -9.56 23.55 4.46
N MET A 125 -8.50 23.79 3.70
CA MET A 125 -8.28 25.08 3.03
C MET A 125 -9.38 25.39 2.01
N ALA A 126 -9.79 24.41 1.20
CA ALA A 126 -10.86 24.58 0.22
C ALA A 126 -12.22 24.87 0.89
N TYR A 127 -12.46 24.30 2.07
CA TYR A 127 -13.66 24.58 2.85
C TYR A 127 -13.69 26.02 3.40
N PHE A 128 -12.57 26.51 3.92
CA PHE A 128 -12.47 27.88 4.47
C PHE A 128 -12.32 28.98 3.41
N ASN A 129 -11.93 28.64 2.18
CA ASN A 129 -11.83 29.59 1.07
C ASN A 129 -13.15 29.70 0.28
N LYS A 130 -14.21 29.02 0.75
CA LYS A 130 -15.57 29.10 0.23
C LYS A 130 -16.30 30.31 0.82
#